data_AF-W8VUB6-F1
#
_entry.id   AF-W8VUB6-F1
#
_cell.length_a   1.000
_cell.length_b   1.000
_cell.length_c   1.000
_cell.angle_alpha   90.00
_cell.angle_beta   90.00
_cell.angle_gamma   90.00
#
_symmetry.space_group_name_H-M   'P 1'
#
loop_
_entity.id
_entity.type
_entity.pdbx_description
1 polymer ?
#
loop_
_entity_poly.entity_id
_entity_poly.type
_entity_poly.pdbx_seq_one_letter_code
_entity_poly.pdbx_strand_id
1 'polypeptide(L)'
;MEDNPKTEAFRRAQKKVVKLRNNHKKTRTFVGLMGALTIIMAIISIILLFKNKNLSFDKKYFNKDIKSQMEKAIEANAGLDVVKNIYNNRVVTSPSITDIFNKNSDQSKYPAETPLSEVLYDMKTDYYLNLEKIDTLYLKRLVFVIKTHELINPFDKLDQNQKNDFENLRLKLGINYSAVSADVNRITDQLHNKNQLVDKYLDKSNFSFLISIIALVLTIVLSLIQIFQNRRKRMLEIWKDVISNDEILEENKV
;
A
#
# COMPACT_ATOMS: atom_id res chain seq x y z
N MET A 1 -28.11 -17.53 74.27
CA MET A 1 -28.31 -16.64 73.11
C MET A 1 -28.03 -17.47 71.88
N GLU A 2 -29.07 -18.11 71.37
CA GLU A 2 -28.99 -19.02 70.24
C GLU A 2 -29.04 -18.17 68.96
N ASP A 3 -27.97 -18.25 68.16
CA ASP A 3 -27.82 -17.44 66.96
C ASP A 3 -28.89 -17.87 65.94
N ASN A 4 -29.87 -17.01 65.69
CA ASN A 4 -31.00 -17.37 64.85
C ASN A 4 -30.48 -17.67 63.42
N PRO A 5 -30.71 -18.87 62.88
CA PRO A 5 -30.15 -19.30 61.60
C PRO A 5 -30.57 -18.40 60.42
N LYS A 6 -31.71 -17.70 60.54
CA LYS A 6 -32.15 -16.70 59.56
C LYS A 6 -31.21 -15.49 59.51
N THR A 7 -30.69 -15.05 60.65
CA THR A 7 -29.76 -13.90 60.76
C THR A 7 -28.38 -14.23 60.20
N GLU A 8 -27.89 -15.46 60.43
CA GLU A 8 -26.65 -15.95 59.80
C GLU A 8 -26.80 -16.07 58.27
N ALA A 9 -27.90 -16.63 57.79
CA ALA A 9 -28.18 -16.74 56.35
C ALA A 9 -28.24 -15.37 55.68
N PHE A 10 -28.88 -14.39 56.33
CA PHE A 10 -28.98 -13.01 55.82
C PHE A 10 -27.61 -12.31 55.79
N ARG A 11 -26.77 -12.49 56.82
CA ARG A 11 -25.39 -11.97 56.83
C ARG A 11 -24.51 -12.61 55.75
N ARG A 12 -24.66 -13.91 55.50
CA ARG A 12 -23.93 -14.62 54.43
C ARG A 12 -24.39 -14.13 53.05
N ALA A 13 -25.68 -13.92 52.85
CA ALA A 13 -26.24 -13.34 51.62
C ALA A 13 -25.73 -11.92 51.36
N GLN A 14 -25.76 -11.03 52.36
CA GLN A 14 -25.22 -9.66 52.24
C GLN A 14 -23.73 -9.65 51.90
N LYS A 15 -22.91 -10.49 52.56
CA LYS A 15 -21.47 -10.58 52.25
C LYS A 15 -21.24 -11.07 50.82
N LYS A 16 -22.05 -12.01 50.32
CA LYS A 16 -21.96 -12.53 48.95
C LYS A 16 -22.31 -11.44 47.93
N VAL A 17 -23.38 -10.66 48.17
CA VAL A 17 -23.78 -9.52 47.32
C VAL A 17 -22.70 -8.43 47.29
N VAL A 18 -22.12 -8.06 48.44
CA VAL A 18 -21.05 -7.05 48.50
C VAL A 18 -19.77 -7.53 47.78
N LYS A 19 -19.39 -8.81 47.93
CA LYS A 19 -18.25 -9.42 47.24
C LYS A 19 -18.45 -9.46 45.72
N LEU A 20 -19.65 -9.82 45.27
CA LEU A 20 -20.03 -9.80 43.86
C LEU A 20 -20.00 -8.36 43.29
N ARG A 21 -20.56 -7.38 44.01
CA ARG A 21 -20.54 -5.97 43.60
C ARG A 21 -19.12 -5.42 43.44
N ASN A 22 -18.22 -5.76 44.36
CA ASN A 22 -16.81 -5.37 44.27
C ASN A 22 -16.08 -6.07 43.11
N ASN A 23 -16.35 -7.36 42.87
CA ASN A 23 -15.80 -8.07 41.71
C ASN A 23 -16.33 -7.50 40.38
N HIS A 24 -17.60 -7.09 40.31
CA HIS A 24 -18.17 -6.41 39.15
C HIS A 24 -17.55 -5.03 38.90
N LYS A 25 -17.30 -4.25 39.97
CA LYS A 25 -16.63 -2.95 39.85
C LYS A 25 -15.19 -3.12 39.36
N LYS A 26 -14.46 -4.11 39.88
CA LYS A 26 -13.07 -4.43 39.51
C LYS A 26 -12.94 -4.97 38.08
N THR A 27 -13.87 -5.82 37.65
CA THR A 27 -13.94 -6.31 36.26
C THR A 27 -14.34 -5.21 35.29
N ARG A 28 -15.26 -4.29 35.66
CA ARG A 28 -15.62 -3.13 34.83
C ARG A 28 -14.45 -2.18 34.61
N THR A 29 -13.69 -1.88 35.65
CA THR A 29 -12.49 -1.03 35.53
C THR A 29 -11.40 -1.70 34.69
N PHE A 30 -11.20 -3.02 34.84
CA PHE A 30 -10.23 -3.77 34.06
C PHE A 30 -10.58 -3.81 32.56
N VAL A 31 -11.85 -4.09 32.22
CA VAL A 31 -12.32 -4.08 30.82
C VAL A 31 -12.25 -2.68 30.22
N GLY A 32 -12.57 -1.63 30.99
CA GLY A 32 -12.43 -0.25 30.54
C GLY A 32 -10.97 0.12 30.23
N LEU A 33 -10.03 -0.30 31.08
CA LEU A 33 -8.59 -0.13 30.87
C LEU A 33 -8.11 -0.86 29.61
N MET A 34 -8.52 -2.11 29.41
CA MET A 34 -8.18 -2.86 28.19
C MET A 34 -8.75 -2.22 26.93
N GLY A 35 -9.99 -1.73 26.97
CA GLY A 35 -10.59 -0.97 25.87
C GLY A 35 -9.82 0.31 25.54
N ALA A 36 -9.45 1.09 26.55
CA ALA A 36 -8.63 2.29 26.36
C ALA A 36 -7.26 1.95 25.76
N LEU A 37 -6.61 0.88 26.23
CA LEU A 37 -5.32 0.41 25.70
C LEU A 37 -5.42 0.00 24.22
N THR A 38 -6.50 -0.68 23.82
CA THR A 38 -6.74 -1.03 22.41
C THR A 38 -6.96 0.19 21.51
N ILE A 39 -7.66 1.21 22.00
CA ILE A 39 -7.86 2.46 21.26
C ILE A 39 -6.53 3.20 21.10
N ILE A 40 -5.72 3.27 22.16
CA ILE A 40 -4.38 3.87 22.11
C ILE A 40 -3.50 3.13 21.10
N MET A 41 -3.50 1.79 21.11
CA MET A 41 -2.76 0.99 20.13
C MET A 41 -3.23 1.25 18.70
N ALA A 42 -4.55 1.35 18.45
CA ALA A 42 -5.08 1.69 17.14
C ALA A 42 -4.64 3.09 16.67
N ILE A 43 -4.68 4.08 17.56
CA ILE A 43 -4.21 5.45 17.27
C ILE A 43 -2.71 5.45 16.95
N ILE A 44 -1.89 4.75 17.73
CA ILE A 44 -0.45 4.62 17.49
C ILE A 44 -0.19 3.95 16.13
N SER A 45 -0.94 2.90 15.78
CA SER A 45 -0.82 2.26 14.47
C SER A 45 -1.17 3.20 13.31
N ILE A 46 -2.21 4.03 13.47
CA ILE A 46 -2.58 5.06 12.49
C ILE A 46 -1.48 6.13 12.38
N ILE A 47 -0.93 6.60 13.51
CA ILE A 47 0.17 7.57 13.51
C ILE A 47 1.42 6.97 12.83
N LEU A 48 1.74 5.70 13.08
CA LEU A 48 2.85 5.01 12.43
C LEU A 48 2.63 4.83 10.93
N LEU A 49 1.39 4.62 10.46
CA LEU A 49 1.05 4.65 9.03
C LEU A 49 1.38 6.00 8.40
N PHE A 50 0.92 7.10 9.02
CA PHE A 50 1.11 8.45 8.47
C PHE A 50 2.56 8.95 8.60
N LYS A 51 3.32 8.47 9.59
CA LYS A 51 4.73 8.84 9.79
C LYS A 51 5.69 8.06 8.89
N ASN A 52 5.29 6.90 8.38
CA ASN A 52 6.13 6.11 7.50
C ASN A 52 6.23 6.77 6.11
N LYS A 53 7.33 7.49 5.85
CA LYS A 53 7.60 8.16 4.58
C LYS A 53 7.63 7.22 3.36
N ASN A 54 7.79 5.90 3.60
CA ASN A 54 7.74 4.89 2.53
C ASN A 54 6.31 4.53 2.10
N LEU A 55 5.29 4.93 2.86
CA LEU A 55 3.87 4.91 2.47
C LEU A 55 3.49 6.17 1.67
N SER A 56 4.42 6.61 0.83
CA SER A 56 4.20 7.69 -0.11
C SER A 56 3.18 7.25 -1.16
N PHE A 57 1.95 7.79 -1.05
CA PHE A 57 0.98 7.84 -2.15
C PHE A 57 1.39 8.87 -3.23
N ASP A 58 2.61 9.40 -3.17
CA ASP A 58 3.14 10.39 -4.10
C ASP A 58 3.74 9.73 -5.37
N LYS A 59 3.52 8.42 -5.55
CA LYS A 59 3.81 7.75 -6.82
C LYS A 59 2.95 8.38 -7.88
N LYS A 60 3.58 9.08 -8.81
CA LYS A 60 2.89 9.68 -9.95
C LYS A 60 2.99 8.76 -11.16
N TYR A 61 2.03 8.89 -12.05
CA TYR A 61 1.91 8.06 -13.25
C TYR A 61 1.57 8.92 -14.46
N PHE A 62 1.82 8.40 -15.65
CA PHE A 62 1.28 8.94 -16.90
C PHE A 62 0.66 7.81 -17.73
N ASN A 63 -0.27 8.16 -18.60
CA ASN A 63 -1.00 7.19 -19.42
C ASN A 63 -0.13 6.69 -20.59
N LYS A 64 -0.28 5.40 -20.94
CA LYS A 64 0.37 4.78 -22.10
C LYS A 64 -0.14 5.33 -23.44
N ASP A 65 -1.24 6.08 -23.45
CA ASP A 65 -1.77 6.79 -24.62
C ASP A 65 -0.75 7.70 -25.33
N ILE A 66 0.28 8.17 -24.61
CA ILE A 66 1.39 8.94 -25.16
C ILE A 66 2.11 8.18 -26.29
N LYS A 67 2.10 6.83 -26.28
CA LYS A 67 2.64 6.01 -27.37
C LYS A 67 1.97 6.32 -28.71
N SER A 68 0.65 6.55 -28.74
CA SER A 68 -0.07 6.87 -29.96
C SER A 68 0.33 8.24 -30.54
N GLN A 69 0.60 9.23 -29.68
CA GLN A 69 1.08 10.53 -30.12
C GLN A 69 2.49 10.43 -30.71
N MET A 70 3.37 9.67 -30.05
CA MET A 70 4.73 9.41 -30.53
C MET A 70 4.75 8.59 -31.82
N GLU A 71 3.88 7.58 -31.94
CA GLU A 71 3.71 6.76 -33.14
C GLU A 71 3.37 7.63 -34.35
N LYS A 72 2.35 8.49 -34.23
CA LYS A 72 1.97 9.45 -35.29
C LYS A 72 3.12 10.38 -35.69
N ALA A 73 3.89 10.86 -34.72
CA ALA A 73 5.05 11.71 -35.00
C ALA A 73 6.13 10.94 -35.78
N ILE A 74 6.41 9.69 -35.39
CA ILE A 74 7.39 8.82 -36.06
C ILE A 74 6.90 8.43 -37.47
N GLU A 75 5.62 8.14 -37.65
CA GLU A 75 4.98 7.93 -38.96
C GLU A 75 5.09 9.17 -39.86
N ALA A 76 5.00 10.37 -39.29
CA ALA A 76 5.23 11.63 -39.97
C ALA A 76 6.72 11.96 -40.20
N ASN A 77 7.64 11.02 -39.90
CA ASN A 77 9.09 11.19 -40.04
C ASN A 77 9.68 12.27 -39.12
N ALA A 78 9.09 12.50 -37.95
CA ALA A 78 9.62 13.42 -36.96
C ALA A 78 10.92 12.90 -36.33
N GLY A 79 11.80 13.83 -35.96
CA GLY A 79 13.06 13.54 -35.28
C GLY A 79 12.89 13.22 -33.79
N LEU A 80 14.01 12.84 -33.16
CA LEU A 80 14.05 12.54 -31.72
C LEU A 80 13.63 13.73 -30.85
N ASP A 81 13.94 14.95 -31.28
CA ASP A 81 13.58 16.20 -30.61
C ASP A 81 12.07 16.36 -30.44
N VAL A 82 11.30 16.08 -31.48
CA VAL A 82 9.82 16.14 -31.43
C VAL A 82 9.28 15.05 -30.50
N VAL A 83 9.80 13.83 -30.60
CA VAL A 83 9.43 12.70 -29.73
C VAL A 83 9.72 13.03 -28.25
N LYS A 84 10.89 13.61 -27.98
CA LYS A 84 11.25 14.10 -26.64
C LYS A 84 10.29 15.17 -26.15
N ASN A 85 9.91 16.11 -27.01
CA ASN A 85 8.97 17.17 -26.65
C ASN A 85 7.59 16.60 -26.29
N ILE A 86 7.08 15.64 -27.06
CA ILE A 86 5.83 14.92 -26.73
C ILE A 86 5.95 14.27 -25.35
N TYR A 87 7.02 13.52 -25.12
CA TYR A 87 7.25 12.83 -23.86
C TYR A 87 7.42 13.78 -22.67
N ASN A 88 8.12 14.90 -22.83
CA ASN A 88 8.35 15.88 -21.76
C ASN A 88 7.07 16.64 -21.37
N ASN A 89 6.15 16.83 -22.31
CA ASN A 89 4.86 17.48 -22.08
C ASN A 89 3.74 16.51 -21.67
N ARG A 90 4.09 15.26 -21.31
CA ARG A 90 3.11 14.26 -20.85
C ARG A 90 2.40 14.74 -19.58
N VAL A 91 1.10 14.45 -19.49
CA VAL A 91 0.32 14.76 -18.30
C VAL A 91 0.60 13.70 -17.23
N VAL A 92 1.08 14.16 -16.08
CA VAL A 92 1.38 13.32 -14.92
C VAL A 92 0.26 13.45 -13.90
N THR A 93 -0.31 12.32 -13.49
CA THR A 93 -1.44 12.24 -12.55
C THR A 93 -1.08 11.40 -11.33
N SER A 94 -1.70 11.72 -10.20
CA SER A 94 -1.60 10.92 -8.98
C SER A 94 -2.65 9.81 -9.00
N PRO A 95 -2.39 8.65 -8.38
CA PRO A 95 -3.31 7.52 -8.34
C PRO A 95 -4.60 7.93 -7.64
N SER A 96 -5.73 7.61 -8.29
CA SER A 96 -7.05 7.77 -7.69
C SER A 96 -7.30 6.65 -6.69
N ILE A 97 -8.21 6.88 -5.72
CA ILE A 97 -8.68 5.83 -4.80
C ILE A 97 -9.20 4.61 -5.58
N THR A 98 -9.77 4.83 -6.77
CA THR A 98 -10.24 3.77 -7.66
C THR A 98 -9.12 2.90 -8.23
N ASP A 99 -7.90 3.43 -8.36
CA ASP A 99 -6.75 2.67 -8.85
C ASP A 99 -6.27 1.64 -7.82
N ILE A 100 -6.41 1.95 -6.53
CA ILE A 100 -6.04 1.04 -5.41
C ILE A 100 -6.84 -0.26 -5.44
N PHE A 101 -8.11 -0.18 -5.87
CA PHE A 101 -9.02 -1.33 -5.92
C PHE A 101 -9.12 -1.99 -7.29
N ASN A 102 -8.62 -1.35 -8.35
CA ASN A 102 -8.66 -1.87 -9.70
C ASN A 102 -7.30 -2.43 -10.11
N LYS A 103 -7.17 -3.76 -10.05
CA LYS A 103 -5.95 -4.51 -10.43
C LYS A 103 -5.50 -4.28 -11.89
N ASN A 104 -6.39 -3.82 -12.76
CA ASN A 104 -6.08 -3.55 -14.16
C ASN A 104 -5.64 -2.10 -14.41
N SER A 105 -5.69 -1.22 -13.40
CA SER A 105 -5.30 0.20 -13.56
C SER A 105 -3.81 0.38 -13.88
N ASP A 106 -2.96 -0.57 -13.48
CA ASP A 106 -1.53 -0.56 -13.76
C ASP A 106 -1.18 -0.87 -15.22
N GLN A 107 -2.06 -1.55 -15.96
CA GLN A 107 -1.75 -1.98 -17.33
C GLN A 107 -1.72 -0.82 -18.33
N SER A 108 -2.49 0.23 -18.07
CA SER A 108 -2.63 1.42 -18.94
C SER A 108 -1.73 2.59 -18.54
N LYS A 109 -0.88 2.43 -17.52
CA LYS A 109 -0.06 3.51 -16.97
C LYS A 109 1.42 3.15 -16.92
N TYR A 110 2.26 4.17 -16.99
CA TYR A 110 3.66 4.10 -16.62
C TYR A 110 3.89 4.89 -15.34
N PRO A 111 4.80 4.45 -14.46
CA PRO A 111 5.39 5.32 -13.43
C PRO A 111 5.94 6.62 -14.03
N ALA A 112 5.81 7.75 -13.33
CA ALA A 112 6.26 9.05 -13.82
C ALA A 112 7.76 9.10 -14.18
N GLU A 113 8.56 8.32 -13.45
CA GLU A 113 10.01 8.18 -13.62
C GLU A 113 10.41 7.24 -14.76
N THR A 114 9.45 6.54 -15.40
CA THR A 114 9.76 5.63 -16.52
C THR A 114 10.46 6.40 -17.65
N PRO A 115 11.71 6.06 -17.99
CA PRO A 115 12.52 6.80 -18.95
C PRO A 115 11.98 6.65 -20.38
N LEU A 116 12.31 7.61 -21.25
CA LEU A 116 11.88 7.59 -22.65
C LEU A 116 12.39 6.34 -23.38
N SER A 117 13.62 5.87 -23.10
CA SER A 117 14.12 4.63 -23.72
C SER A 117 13.20 3.44 -23.45
N GLU A 118 12.71 3.27 -22.23
CA GLU A 118 11.78 2.18 -21.87
C GLU A 118 10.47 2.28 -22.65
N VAL A 119 9.91 3.48 -22.79
CA VAL A 119 8.69 3.69 -23.58
C VAL A 119 8.91 3.38 -25.07
N LEU A 120 10.05 3.76 -25.64
CA LEU A 120 10.38 3.46 -27.04
C LEU A 120 10.58 1.95 -27.27
N TYR A 121 11.18 1.24 -26.30
CA TYR A 121 11.30 -0.21 -26.36
C TYR A 121 9.95 -0.92 -26.19
N ASP A 122 9.05 -0.39 -25.36
CA ASP A 122 7.67 -0.90 -25.27
C ASP A 122 6.95 -0.72 -26.61
N MET A 123 7.05 0.45 -27.25
CA MET A 123 6.51 0.67 -28.61
C MET A 123 7.07 -0.32 -29.64
N LYS A 124 8.37 -0.62 -29.57
CA LYS A 124 8.99 -1.62 -30.43
C LYS A 124 8.45 -3.01 -30.16
N THR A 125 8.20 -3.33 -28.89
CA THR A 125 7.65 -4.62 -28.46
C THR A 125 6.20 -4.77 -28.94
N ASP A 126 5.37 -3.74 -28.74
CA ASP A 126 4.00 -3.67 -29.25
C ASP A 126 3.94 -3.90 -30.76
N TYR A 127 4.86 -3.31 -31.53
CA TYR A 127 4.95 -3.52 -32.97
C TYR A 127 5.14 -5.00 -33.32
N TYR A 128 6.03 -5.72 -32.62
CA TYR A 128 6.27 -7.14 -32.89
C TYR A 128 5.15 -8.06 -32.37
N LEU A 129 4.40 -7.61 -31.36
CA LEU A 129 3.23 -8.34 -30.86
C LEU A 129 1.99 -8.12 -31.74
N ASN A 130 1.92 -7.02 -32.49
CA ASN A 130 0.81 -6.72 -33.37
C ASN A 130 1.03 -7.33 -34.78
N LEU A 131 0.58 -8.57 -34.96
CA LEU A 131 0.75 -9.35 -36.19
C LEU A 131 -0.03 -8.80 -37.40
N GLU A 132 -0.93 -7.83 -37.21
CA GLU A 132 -1.84 -7.34 -38.25
C GLU A 132 -1.26 -6.17 -39.09
N LYS A 133 -0.22 -5.49 -38.60
CA LYS A 133 0.37 -4.30 -39.26
C LYS A 133 1.88 -4.43 -39.42
N ILE A 134 2.32 -5.01 -40.54
CA ILE A 134 3.73 -5.01 -40.92
C ILE A 134 4.05 -3.69 -41.65
N ASP A 135 4.24 -2.61 -40.88
CA ASP A 135 4.79 -1.35 -41.40
C ASP A 135 6.31 -1.30 -41.20
N THR A 136 7.03 -1.77 -42.22
CA THR A 136 8.50 -1.79 -42.21
C THR A 136 9.13 -0.40 -42.18
N LEU A 137 8.43 0.62 -42.68
CA LEU A 137 8.93 1.99 -42.71
C LEU A 137 8.83 2.61 -41.32
N TYR A 138 7.69 2.44 -40.65
CA TYR A 138 7.52 2.84 -39.25
C TYR A 138 8.58 2.16 -38.37
N LEU A 139 8.75 0.85 -38.46
CA LEU A 139 9.75 0.12 -37.67
C LEU A 139 11.16 0.68 -37.89
N LYS A 140 11.55 0.93 -39.14
CA LYS A 140 12.87 1.49 -39.46
C LYS A 140 13.07 2.87 -38.80
N ARG A 141 12.03 3.71 -38.83
CA ARG A 141 12.06 5.04 -38.19
C ARG A 141 12.09 4.95 -36.67
N LEU A 142 11.29 4.07 -36.07
CA LEU A 142 11.32 3.81 -34.62
C LEU A 142 12.71 3.33 -34.17
N VAL A 143 13.32 2.38 -34.89
CA VAL A 143 14.67 1.90 -34.60
C VAL A 143 15.71 3.01 -34.73
N PHE A 144 15.57 3.91 -35.71
CA PHE A 144 16.43 5.08 -35.84
C PHE A 144 16.30 6.02 -34.64
N VAL A 145 15.08 6.31 -34.18
CA VAL A 145 14.81 7.13 -33.00
C VAL A 145 15.41 6.50 -31.74
N ILE A 146 15.24 5.20 -31.54
CA ILE A 146 15.84 4.45 -30.41
C ILE A 146 17.36 4.60 -30.40
N LYS A 147 18.03 4.28 -31.51
CA LYS A 147 19.50 4.37 -31.60
C LYS A 147 20.02 5.78 -31.38
N THR A 148 19.31 6.78 -31.93
CA THR A 148 19.67 8.19 -31.73
C THR A 148 19.51 8.59 -30.27
N HIS A 149 18.45 8.10 -29.61
CA HIS A 149 18.22 8.34 -28.20
C HIS A 149 19.33 7.77 -27.32
N GLU A 150 19.72 6.51 -27.55
CA GLU A 150 20.79 5.82 -26.82
C GLU A 150 22.15 6.52 -26.97
N LEU A 151 22.43 7.03 -28.17
CA LEU A 151 23.70 7.73 -28.43
C LEU A 151 23.75 9.09 -27.73
N ILE A 152 22.63 9.82 -27.72
CA ILE A 152 22.57 11.17 -27.12
C ILE A 152 22.42 11.09 -25.60
N ASN A 153 21.59 10.18 -25.09
CA ASN A 153 21.29 10.02 -23.65
C ASN A 153 21.51 8.56 -23.21
N PRO A 154 22.78 8.10 -23.11
CA PRO A 154 23.08 6.71 -22.74
C PRO A 154 22.69 6.35 -21.31
N PHE A 155 22.47 7.35 -20.45
CA PHE A 155 22.22 7.19 -19.01
C PHE A 155 20.81 7.64 -18.59
N ASP A 156 19.84 7.69 -19.52
CA ASP A 156 18.48 8.14 -19.22
C ASP A 156 17.75 7.25 -18.21
N LYS A 157 18.09 5.97 -18.14
CA LYS A 157 17.51 4.96 -17.24
C LYS A 157 17.98 5.07 -15.79
N LEU A 158 19.01 5.88 -15.53
CA LEU A 158 19.62 5.99 -14.21
C LEU A 158 18.99 7.10 -13.38
N ASP A 159 19.00 6.90 -12.06
CA ASP A 159 18.62 7.94 -11.10
C ASP A 159 19.53 9.16 -11.23
N GLN A 160 19.03 10.35 -10.88
CA GLN A 160 19.73 11.61 -11.11
C GLN A 160 21.19 11.64 -10.61
N ASN A 161 21.46 11.06 -9.43
CA ASN A 161 22.81 11.00 -8.87
C ASN A 161 23.72 10.08 -9.70
N GLN A 162 23.24 8.87 -10.02
CA GLN A 162 23.97 7.90 -10.83
C GLN A 162 24.22 8.46 -12.23
N LYS A 163 23.21 9.08 -12.84
CA LYS A 163 23.31 9.77 -14.12
C LYS A 163 24.39 10.84 -14.11
N ASN A 164 24.43 11.68 -13.07
CA ASN A 164 25.48 12.70 -12.91
C ASN A 164 26.88 12.06 -12.84
N ASP A 165 27.04 10.95 -12.11
CA ASP A 165 28.31 10.24 -12.00
C ASP A 165 28.79 9.68 -13.35
N PHE A 166 27.88 9.05 -14.11
CA PHE A 166 28.19 8.52 -15.44
C PHE A 166 28.40 9.60 -16.50
N GLU A 167 27.66 10.72 -16.47
CA GLU A 167 27.95 11.86 -17.34
C GLU A 167 29.32 12.48 -17.00
N ASN A 168 29.66 12.62 -15.72
CA ASN A 168 30.98 13.07 -15.31
C ASN A 168 32.08 12.10 -15.77
N LEU A 169 31.85 10.79 -15.70
CA LEU A 169 32.77 9.78 -16.24
C LEU A 169 32.96 9.97 -17.74
N ARG A 170 31.86 10.10 -18.50
CA ARG A 170 31.88 10.33 -19.95
C ARG A 170 32.66 11.60 -20.31
N LEU A 171 32.42 12.70 -19.59
CA LEU A 171 33.12 13.97 -19.79
C LEU A 171 34.63 13.85 -19.49
N LYS A 172 34.99 13.17 -18.39
CA LYS A 172 36.39 12.94 -18.01
C LYS A 172 37.14 12.05 -19.01
N LEU A 173 36.47 11.06 -19.59
CA LEU A 173 37.05 10.17 -20.60
C LEU A 173 37.16 10.83 -21.98
N GLY A 174 36.26 11.77 -22.30
CA GLY A 174 36.26 12.49 -23.57
C GLY A 174 36.29 11.55 -24.77
N ILE A 175 37.32 11.67 -25.61
CA ILE A 175 37.49 10.85 -26.83
C ILE A 175 37.66 9.36 -26.50
N ASN A 176 38.27 9.04 -25.34
CA ASN A 176 38.51 7.66 -24.92
C ASN A 176 37.22 6.94 -24.49
N TYR A 177 36.11 7.68 -24.31
CA TYR A 177 34.83 7.07 -23.96
C TYR A 177 34.39 6.03 -25.01
N SER A 178 34.66 6.27 -26.29
CA SER A 178 34.27 5.34 -27.36
C SER A 178 34.89 3.95 -27.22
N ALA A 179 36.03 3.81 -26.53
CA ALA A 179 36.67 2.52 -26.32
C ALA A 179 35.97 1.69 -25.22
N VAL A 180 35.25 2.34 -24.31
CA VAL A 180 34.61 1.71 -23.15
C VAL A 180 33.09 1.87 -23.14
N SER A 181 32.50 2.60 -24.08
CA SER A 181 31.08 2.97 -24.08
C SER A 181 30.16 1.75 -24.07
N ALA A 182 30.54 0.67 -24.74
CA ALA A 182 29.77 -0.57 -24.74
C ALA A 182 29.68 -1.19 -23.33
N ASP A 183 30.80 -1.23 -22.60
CA ASP A 183 30.85 -1.75 -21.23
C ASP A 183 30.11 -0.83 -20.27
N VAL A 184 30.26 0.49 -20.42
CA VAL A 184 29.57 1.49 -19.59
C VAL A 184 28.06 1.42 -19.78
N ASN A 185 27.58 1.31 -21.02
CA ASN A 185 26.15 1.14 -21.31
C ASN A 185 25.63 -0.18 -20.72
N ARG A 186 26.38 -1.28 -20.82
CA ARG A 186 26.01 -2.56 -20.19
C ARG A 186 25.91 -2.44 -18.66
N ILE A 187 26.84 -1.74 -18.01
CA ILE A 187 26.80 -1.50 -16.56
C ILE A 187 25.57 -0.68 -16.19
N THR A 188 25.28 0.35 -16.99
CA THR A 188 24.09 1.20 -16.83
C THR A 188 22.80 0.38 -16.87
N ASP A 189 22.66 -0.50 -17.86
CA ASP A 189 21.49 -1.40 -17.97
C ASP A 189 21.40 -2.37 -16.77
N GLN A 190 22.53 -2.92 -16.31
CA GLN A 190 22.55 -3.80 -15.13
C GLN A 190 22.16 -3.06 -13.86
N LEU A 191 22.62 -1.80 -13.70
CA LEU A 191 22.30 -0.97 -12.55
C LEU A 191 20.82 -0.62 -12.52
N HIS A 192 20.27 -0.19 -13.66
CA HIS A 192 18.84 0.07 -13.80
C HIS A 192 17.99 -1.15 -13.43
N ASN A 193 18.32 -2.33 -13.96
CA ASN A 193 17.62 -3.58 -13.63
C ASN A 193 17.68 -3.90 -12.13
N LYS A 194 18.82 -3.65 -11.47
CA LYS A 194 18.95 -3.84 -10.03
C LYS A 194 18.11 -2.84 -9.25
N ASN A 195 18.09 -1.57 -9.63
CA ASN A 195 17.24 -0.55 -8.99
C ASN A 195 15.76 -0.95 -9.09
N GLN A 196 15.28 -1.33 -10.28
CA GLN A 196 13.90 -1.78 -10.47
C GLN A 196 13.55 -2.99 -9.59
N LEU A 197 14.47 -3.93 -9.42
CA LEU A 197 14.27 -5.08 -8.53
C LEU A 197 14.19 -4.64 -7.06
N VAL A 198 15.08 -3.76 -6.62
CA VAL A 198 15.06 -3.20 -5.26
C VAL A 198 13.72 -2.50 -5.00
N ASP A 199 13.26 -1.64 -5.91
CA ASP A 199 11.98 -0.94 -5.78
C ASP A 199 10.81 -1.92 -5.69
N LYS A 200 10.80 -2.97 -6.53
CA LYS A 200 9.79 -4.02 -6.48
C LYS A 200 9.77 -4.77 -5.15
N TYR A 201 10.93 -5.00 -4.53
CA TYR A 201 11.00 -5.63 -3.20
C TYR A 201 10.56 -4.69 -2.09
N LEU A 202 10.93 -3.41 -2.15
CA LEU A 202 10.49 -2.39 -1.21
C LEU A 202 8.97 -2.23 -1.26
N ASP A 203 8.39 -2.20 -2.45
CA ASP A 203 6.94 -2.13 -2.66
C ASP A 203 6.20 -3.33 -2.07
N LYS A 204 6.71 -4.55 -2.31
CA LYS A 204 6.13 -5.76 -1.72
C LYS A 204 6.19 -5.74 -0.19
N SER A 205 7.25 -5.18 0.38
CA SER A 205 7.39 -5.01 1.83
C SER A 205 6.37 -4.01 2.38
N ASN A 206 6.21 -2.85 1.72
CA ASN A 206 5.23 -1.84 2.10
C ASN A 206 3.78 -2.36 2.04
N PHE A 207 3.44 -3.15 1.02
CA PHE A 207 2.10 -3.75 0.90
C PHE A 207 1.82 -4.76 2.02
N SER A 208 2.79 -5.61 2.34
CA SER A 208 2.68 -6.59 3.43
C SER A 208 2.55 -5.91 4.79
N PHE A 209 3.26 -4.80 4.98
CA PHE A 209 3.13 -3.94 6.16
C PHE A 209 1.72 -3.34 6.28
N LEU A 210 1.16 -2.82 5.18
CA LEU A 210 -0.19 -2.26 5.16
C LEU A 210 -1.27 -3.31 5.46
N ILE A 211 -1.15 -4.52 4.88
CA ILE A 211 -2.05 -5.65 5.20
C ILE A 211 -2.02 -5.96 6.70
N SER A 212 -0.82 -5.98 7.30
CA SER A 212 -0.65 -6.28 8.72
C SER A 212 -1.35 -5.25 9.60
N ILE A 213 -1.33 -3.97 9.20
CA ILE A 213 -2.01 -2.91 9.94
C ILE A 213 -3.52 -2.98 9.77
N ILE A 214 -4.03 -3.27 8.56
CA ILE A 214 -5.47 -3.51 8.36
C ILE A 214 -5.95 -4.68 9.21
N ALA A 215 -5.20 -5.79 9.23
CA ALA A 215 -5.52 -6.95 10.04
C ALA A 215 -5.56 -6.62 11.54
N LEU A 216 -4.63 -5.79 12.02
CA LEU A 216 -4.60 -5.31 13.40
C LEU A 216 -5.84 -4.48 13.73
N VAL A 217 -6.19 -3.51 12.88
CA VAL A 217 -7.37 -2.65 13.06
C VAL A 217 -8.66 -3.49 13.07
N LEU A 218 -8.80 -4.44 12.13
CA LEU A 218 -9.94 -5.35 12.09
C LEU A 218 -10.05 -6.19 13.37
N THR A 219 -8.92 -6.72 13.86
CA THR A 219 -8.87 -7.49 15.11
C THR A 219 -9.33 -6.65 16.29
N ILE A 220 -8.92 -5.38 16.37
CA ILE A 220 -9.35 -4.45 17.42
C ILE A 220 -10.86 -4.18 17.31
N VAL A 221 -11.37 -3.88 16.11
CA VAL A 221 -12.80 -3.62 15.89
C VAL A 221 -13.65 -4.84 16.26
N LEU A 222 -13.27 -6.03 15.81
CA LEU A 222 -13.97 -7.28 16.15
C LEU A 222 -13.95 -7.55 17.66
N SER A 223 -12.81 -7.32 18.31
CA SER A 223 -12.69 -7.47 19.77
C SER A 223 -13.62 -6.51 20.52
N LEU A 224 -13.71 -5.25 20.08
CA LEU A 224 -14.63 -4.27 20.66
C LEU A 224 -16.10 -4.70 20.46
N ILE A 225 -16.48 -5.12 19.26
CA ILE A 225 -17.83 -5.63 18.97
C ILE A 225 -18.17 -6.82 19.87
N GLN A 226 -17.24 -7.76 20.04
CA GLN A 226 -17.43 -8.93 20.90
C GLN A 226 -17.66 -8.55 22.36
N ILE A 227 -16.91 -7.56 22.87
CA ILE A 227 -17.08 -7.02 24.23
C ILE A 227 -18.48 -6.40 24.38
N PHE A 228 -18.97 -5.64 23.40
CA PHE A 228 -20.30 -5.03 23.45
C PHE A 228 -21.43 -6.07 23.38
N GLN A 229 -21.33 -7.08 22.52
CA GLN A 229 -22.35 -8.13 22.39
C GLN A 229 -22.45 -9.00 23.64
N ASN A 230 -21.32 -9.39 24.24
CA ASN A 230 -21.32 -10.22 25.46
C ASN A 230 -21.92 -9.52 26.68
N ARG A 231 -21.90 -8.19 26.74
CA ARG A 231 -22.57 -7.43 27.81
C ARG A 231 -24.10 -7.56 27.75
N ARG A 232 -24.68 -7.57 26.54
CA ARG A 232 -26.13 -7.65 26.36
C ARG A 232 -26.68 -9.02 26.75
N LYS A 233 -26.01 -10.11 26.34
CA LYS A 233 -26.39 -11.48 26.71
C LYS A 233 -26.33 -11.70 28.22
N ARG A 234 -25.27 -11.25 28.88
CA ARG A 234 -25.08 -11.43 30.32
C ARG A 234 -26.05 -10.61 31.17
N MET A 235 -26.45 -9.42 30.71
CA MET A 235 -27.53 -8.65 31.35
C MET A 235 -28.88 -9.37 31.24
N LEU A 236 -29.19 -9.95 30.07
CA LEU A 236 -30.43 -10.72 29.87
C LEU A 236 -30.48 -11.98 30.75
N GLU A 237 -29.35 -12.69 30.90
CA GLU A 237 -29.25 -13.82 31.83
C GLU A 237 -29.48 -13.39 33.29
N ILE A 238 -28.88 -12.27 33.73
CA ILE A 238 -29.11 -11.75 35.09
C ILE A 238 -30.57 -11.37 35.31
N TRP A 239 -31.23 -10.73 34.33
CA TRP A 239 -32.66 -10.42 34.41
C TRP A 239 -33.51 -11.69 34.49
N LYS A 240 -33.16 -12.73 33.72
CA LYS A 240 -33.85 -14.01 33.74
C LYS A 240 -33.68 -14.73 35.09
N ASP A 241 -32.48 -14.71 35.67
CA ASP A 241 -32.19 -15.27 36.98
C ASP A 241 -32.87 -14.50 38.12
N VAL A 242 -33.04 -13.18 38.00
CA VAL A 242 -33.77 -12.38 39.01
C VAL A 242 -35.25 -12.70 38.96
N ILE A 243 -35.85 -12.76 37.77
CA ILE A 243 -37.27 -13.07 37.59
C ILE A 243 -37.59 -14.50 38.06
N SER A 244 -36.74 -15.48 37.73
CA SER A 244 -36.96 -16.87 38.14
C SER A 244 -36.78 -17.10 39.64
N ASN A 245 -35.87 -16.38 40.31
CA ASN A 245 -35.70 -16.47 41.76
C ASN A 245 -36.84 -15.79 42.53
N ASP A 246 -37.48 -14.76 41.98
CA ASP A 246 -38.68 -14.15 42.57
C ASP A 246 -39.89 -15.10 42.47
N GLU A 247 -40.08 -15.81 41.35
CA GLU A 247 -41.16 -16.82 41.20
C GLU A 247 -41.02 -17.98 42.20
N ILE A 248 -39.80 -18.50 42.43
CA ILE A 248 -39.53 -19.58 43.40
C ILE A 248 -39.80 -19.14 44.85
N LEU A 249 -39.69 -17.85 45.16
CA LEU A 249 -39.98 -17.30 46.49
C LEU A 249 -41.47 -17.04 46.74
N GLU A 250 -42.28 -16.89 45.69
CA GLU A 250 -43.75 -16.84 45.81
C GLU A 250 -44.37 -18.24 45.89
N GLU A 251 -43.83 -19.23 45.17
CA GLU A 251 -44.33 -20.61 45.20
C GLU A 251 -44.11 -21.30 46.56
N ASN A 252 -43.04 -20.96 47.28
CA ASN A 252 -42.76 -21.46 48.64
C ASN A 252 -43.51 -20.72 49.77
N LYS A 253 -44.39 -19.77 49.44
CA LYS A 253 -45.23 -19.02 50.41
C LYS A 253 -46.68 -19.49 50.46
N VAL A 254 -47.08 -20.45 49.61
CA VAL A 254 -48.42 -21.05 49.59
C VAL A 254 -48.43 -22.34 50.39
#